data_AF-A0A1H4FUQ4-F1
#
_entry.id   AF-A0A1H4FUQ4-F1
#
_cell.length_a   1.000
_cell.length_b   1.000
_cell.length_c   1.000
_cell.angle_alpha   90.00
_cell.angle_beta   90.00
_cell.angle_gamma   90.00
#
_symmetry.space_group_name_H-M   'P 1'
#
loop_
_entity.id
_entity.type
_entity.pdbx_description
1 polymer ?
#
loop_
_entity_poly.entity_id
_entity_poly.type
_entity_poly.pdbx_seq_one_letter_code
_entity_poly.pdbx_strand_id
1 'polypeptide(L)'
;MKNLITLLIIGLLSTSCGGSSDNSQARNKTTNSTVTQWYEGGTLHKAKIAEWKTATDKNKLSTCGDFMAIVDNSVSMDILKIRAEDLKLCIDEATKGLDSTNNEAVSTIAALCIKQMEY
;
A
#
# COMPACT_ATOMS: atom_id res chain seq x y z
N MET A 1 -62.87 22.16 8.91
CA MET A 1 -63.66 22.10 7.67
C MET A 1 -62.77 21.56 6.57
N LYS A 2 -63.13 20.37 6.07
CA LYS A 2 -62.72 19.64 4.86
C LYS A 2 -61.28 19.83 4.34
N ASN A 3 -60.48 18.82 4.65
CA ASN A 3 -59.19 18.50 4.06
C ASN A 3 -59.33 17.90 2.65
N LEU A 4 -58.23 18.01 1.91
CA LEU A 4 -57.74 17.11 0.86
C LEU A 4 -58.46 17.13 -0.49
N ILE A 5 -57.81 17.82 -1.42
CA ILE A 5 -58.04 17.75 -2.87
C ILE A 5 -57.42 16.45 -3.38
N THR A 6 -58.29 15.55 -3.85
CA THR A 6 -57.93 14.31 -4.54
C THR A 6 -57.53 14.63 -5.99
N LEU A 7 -56.27 14.44 -6.35
CA LEU A 7 -55.81 14.47 -7.74
C LEU A 7 -55.45 13.05 -8.20
N LEU A 8 -56.40 12.47 -8.93
CA LEU A 8 -56.23 11.30 -9.79
C LEU A 8 -55.45 11.74 -11.03
N ILE A 9 -54.22 11.23 -11.22
CA ILE A 9 -53.56 11.25 -12.54
C ILE A 9 -53.41 9.81 -12.99
N ILE A 10 -54.34 9.44 -13.87
CA ILE A 10 -54.33 8.26 -14.72
C ILE A 10 -53.21 8.45 -15.74
N GLY A 11 -52.40 7.41 -15.92
CA GLY A 11 -51.08 7.49 -16.55
C GLY A 11 -51.05 7.54 -18.07
N LEU A 12 -49.82 7.47 -18.57
CA LEU A 12 -49.47 7.13 -19.95
C LEU A 12 -48.13 6.40 -19.92
N LEU A 13 -48.17 5.09 -20.19
CA LEU A 13 -47.02 4.29 -20.57
C LEU A 13 -46.66 4.67 -22.02
N SER A 14 -45.50 5.29 -22.23
CA SER A 14 -44.89 5.43 -23.55
C SER A 14 -43.63 4.57 -23.62
N THR A 15 -43.80 3.35 -24.15
CA THR A 15 -42.69 2.55 -24.68
C THR A 15 -42.15 3.25 -25.92
N SER A 16 -41.07 4.01 -25.75
CA SER A 16 -40.26 4.52 -26.87
C SER A 16 -39.04 3.61 -27.05
N CYS A 17 -39.05 2.83 -28.13
CA CYS A 17 -37.87 2.21 -28.70
C CYS A 17 -37.40 3.15 -29.81
N GLY A 18 -36.25 3.80 -29.62
CA GLY A 18 -35.69 4.73 -30.58
C GLY A 18 -34.19 4.86 -30.34
N GLY A 19 -33.42 4.09 -31.10
CA GLY A 19 -31.96 4.13 -31.08
C GLY A 19 -31.43 5.46 -31.63
N SER A 20 -30.43 6.00 -30.95
CA SER A 20 -29.47 6.94 -31.51
C SER A 20 -28.11 6.55 -30.96
N SER A 21 -27.23 6.16 -31.88
CA SER A 21 -25.85 5.76 -31.64
C SER A 21 -25.02 6.98 -31.25
N ASP A 22 -25.00 7.32 -29.96
CA ASP A 22 -23.98 8.20 -29.42
C ASP A 22 -22.78 7.37 -28.99
N ASN A 23 -21.82 7.29 -29.91
CA ASN A 23 -20.45 6.87 -29.70
C ASN A 23 -19.74 7.90 -28.82
N SER A 24 -20.14 7.95 -27.56
CA SER A 24 -19.29 8.50 -26.50
C SER A 24 -18.37 7.36 -26.10
N GLN A 25 -17.20 7.30 -26.73
CA GLN A 25 -16.03 6.63 -26.16
C GLN A 25 -15.79 7.24 -24.77
N ALA A 26 -16.45 6.68 -23.76
CA ALA A 26 -16.01 6.72 -22.39
C ALA A 26 -14.68 5.99 -22.42
N ARG A 27 -13.65 6.80 -22.65
CA ARG A 27 -12.23 6.52 -22.59
C ARG A 27 -11.99 5.38 -21.61
N ASN A 28 -11.81 4.18 -22.16
CA ASN A 28 -10.98 3.15 -21.56
C ASN A 28 -9.60 3.77 -21.40
N LYS A 29 -9.43 4.57 -20.35
CA LYS A 29 -8.13 4.78 -19.77
C LYS A 29 -7.94 3.59 -18.85
N THR A 30 -7.77 2.41 -19.45
CA THR A 30 -6.88 1.41 -18.89
C THR A 30 -5.51 2.10 -18.88
N THR A 31 -5.30 2.96 -17.88
CA THR A 31 -3.95 3.19 -17.42
C THR A 31 -3.50 1.81 -17.02
N ASN A 32 -2.71 1.16 -17.88
CA ASN A 32 -1.61 0.33 -17.43
C ASN A 32 -0.66 1.22 -16.62
N SER A 33 -1.16 1.82 -15.54
CA SER A 33 -0.35 2.12 -14.39
C SER A 33 0.05 0.74 -13.93
N THR A 34 1.24 0.31 -14.34
CA THR A 34 2.00 -0.69 -13.59
C THR A 34 2.05 -0.17 -12.17
N VAL A 35 1.04 -0.54 -11.36
CA VAL A 35 1.00 -0.29 -9.93
C VAL A 35 2.19 -1.06 -9.41
N THR A 36 3.31 -0.35 -9.28
CA THR A 36 4.55 -0.93 -8.81
C THR A 36 4.27 -1.40 -7.41
N GLN A 37 4.34 -2.71 -7.18
CA GLN A 37 3.97 -3.27 -5.90
C GLN A 37 4.98 -2.82 -4.85
N TRP A 38 4.50 -2.49 -3.65
CA TRP A 38 5.34 -1.94 -2.59
C TRP A 38 6.41 -2.93 -2.11
N TYR A 39 6.12 -4.23 -2.23
CA TYR A 39 6.99 -5.34 -1.84
C TYR A 39 8.02 -5.73 -2.91
N GLU A 40 7.99 -5.13 -4.10
CA GLU A 40 8.94 -5.45 -5.17
C GLU A 40 10.23 -4.62 -5.09
N GLY A 41 11.38 -5.31 -5.17
CA GLY A 41 12.69 -4.69 -5.37
C GLY A 41 13.54 -4.53 -4.11
N GLY A 42 13.31 -5.35 -3.09
CA GLY A 42 14.12 -5.39 -1.88
C GLY A 42 15.48 -6.07 -2.12
N THR A 43 16.58 -5.37 -1.82
CA THR A 43 17.94 -5.88 -2.06
C THR A 43 18.86 -5.76 -0.86
N LEU A 44 18.40 -5.21 0.27
CA LEU A 44 19.27 -4.84 1.40
C LEU A 44 19.48 -5.97 2.42
N HIS A 45 18.97 -7.18 2.16
CA HIS A 45 19.02 -8.34 3.05
C HIS A 45 20.40 -8.66 3.62
N LYS A 46 21.45 -8.48 2.80
CA LYS A 46 22.86 -8.76 3.16
C LYS A 46 23.71 -7.49 3.20
N ALA A 47 23.06 -6.33 3.05
CA ALA A 47 23.74 -5.05 2.98
C ALA A 47 24.19 -4.58 4.37
N LYS A 48 25.06 -3.57 4.37
CA LYS A 48 25.47 -2.84 5.56
C LYS A 48 24.59 -1.62 5.80
N ILE A 49 24.60 -1.10 7.03
CA ILE A 49 23.86 0.13 7.36
C ILE A 49 24.30 1.34 6.52
N ALA A 50 25.58 1.40 6.11
CA ALA A 50 26.03 2.42 5.18
C ALA A 50 25.22 2.42 3.87
N GLU A 51 24.96 1.24 3.30
CA GLU A 51 24.13 1.09 2.08
C GLU A 51 22.67 1.42 2.38
N TRP A 52 22.13 0.95 3.51
CA TRP A 52 20.78 1.27 3.97
C TRP A 52 20.52 2.78 4.01
N LYS A 53 21.44 3.55 4.62
CA LYS A 53 21.32 5.01 4.76
C LYS A 53 21.19 5.73 3.41
N THR A 54 21.76 5.16 2.35
CA THR A 54 21.71 5.72 0.99
C THR A 54 20.62 5.12 0.10
N ALA A 55 19.96 4.06 0.55
CA ALA A 55 18.98 3.33 -0.23
C ALA A 55 17.66 4.12 -0.35
N THR A 56 16.92 3.85 -1.44
CA THR A 56 15.60 4.43 -1.65
C THR A 56 14.59 3.89 -0.65
N ASP A 57 13.59 4.71 -0.28
CA ASP A 57 12.51 4.27 0.61
C ASP A 57 11.78 3.03 0.10
N LYS A 58 11.63 2.89 -1.22
CA LYS A 58 11.03 1.71 -1.82
C LYS A 58 11.84 0.45 -1.54
N ASN A 59 13.17 0.49 -1.72
CA ASN A 59 14.05 -0.65 -1.46
C ASN A 59 14.07 -1.02 0.02
N LYS A 60 14.13 -0.01 0.90
CA LYS A 60 14.03 -0.21 2.35
C LYS A 60 12.72 -0.89 2.73
N LEU A 61 11.59 -0.36 2.25
CA LEU A 61 10.26 -0.88 2.57
C LEU A 61 10.06 -2.31 2.05
N SER A 62 10.44 -2.59 0.80
CA SER A 62 10.34 -3.95 0.24
C SER A 62 11.22 -4.94 1.00
N THR A 63 12.46 -4.57 1.34
CA THR A 63 13.33 -5.41 2.18
C THR A 63 12.72 -5.65 3.58
N CYS A 64 12.12 -4.64 4.21
CA CYS A 64 11.40 -4.82 5.49
C CYS A 64 10.17 -5.71 5.35
N GLY A 65 9.49 -5.66 4.20
CA GLY A 65 8.40 -6.58 3.85
C GLY A 65 8.88 -8.02 3.84
N ASP A 66 10.01 -8.30 3.21
CA ASP A 66 10.62 -9.62 3.17
C ASP A 66 11.00 -10.12 4.58
N PHE A 67 11.60 -9.26 5.43
CA PHE A 67 11.89 -9.61 6.82
C PHE A 67 10.62 -9.94 7.61
N MET A 68 9.58 -9.11 7.51
CA MET A 68 8.32 -9.33 8.21
C MET A 68 7.58 -10.58 7.73
N ALA A 69 7.69 -10.90 6.43
CA ALA A 69 7.07 -12.10 5.87
C ALA A 69 7.71 -13.39 6.41
N ILE A 70 8.99 -13.34 6.81
CA ILE A 70 9.66 -14.46 7.49
C ILE A 70 9.16 -14.60 8.93
N VAL A 71 8.91 -13.47 9.61
CA VAL A 71 8.46 -13.44 11.01
C VAL A 71 7.02 -13.94 11.14
N ASP A 72 6.12 -13.43 10.30
CA ASP A 72 4.70 -13.80 10.32
C ASP A 72 4.09 -13.64 8.92
N ASN A 73 3.87 -14.78 8.26
CA ASN A 73 3.22 -14.86 6.95
C ASN A 73 1.70 -15.13 7.03
N SER A 74 1.11 -15.12 8.23
CA SER A 74 -0.31 -15.42 8.43
C SER A 74 -1.21 -14.18 8.31
N VAL A 75 -0.63 -12.98 8.30
CA VAL A 75 -1.34 -11.71 8.21
C VAL A 75 -1.64 -11.31 6.77
N SER A 76 -2.61 -10.39 6.59
CA SER A 76 -2.90 -9.83 5.27
C SER A 76 -1.75 -8.98 4.75
N MET A 77 -1.68 -8.78 3.43
CA MET A 77 -0.67 -7.92 2.80
C MET A 77 -0.68 -6.48 3.32
N ASP A 78 -1.85 -5.97 3.70
CA ASP A 78 -1.99 -4.62 4.27
C ASP A 78 -1.38 -4.54 5.68
N ILE A 79 -1.61 -5.55 6.52
CA ILE A 79 -1.00 -5.63 7.86
C ILE A 79 0.50 -5.87 7.76
N LEU A 80 0.93 -6.72 6.83
CA LEU A 80 2.35 -6.96 6.56
C LEU A 80 3.07 -5.67 6.16
N LYS A 81 2.43 -4.85 5.33
CA LYS A 81 2.95 -3.54 4.92
C LYS A 81 3.12 -2.60 6.11
N ILE A 82 2.13 -2.49 6.99
CA ILE A 82 2.19 -1.65 8.19
C ILE A 82 3.39 -2.07 9.06
N ARG A 83 3.55 -3.37 9.31
CA ARG A 83 4.68 -3.89 10.08
C ARG A 83 6.03 -3.63 9.41
N ALA A 84 6.08 -3.70 8.08
CA ALA A 84 7.29 -3.36 7.32
C ALA A 84 7.63 -1.86 7.41
N GLU A 85 6.62 -0.98 7.42
CA GLU A 85 6.80 0.46 7.65
C GLU A 85 7.32 0.74 9.07
N ASP A 86 6.78 0.06 10.08
CA ASP A 86 7.25 0.14 11.47
C ASP A 86 8.70 -0.34 11.62
N LEU A 87 9.04 -1.48 11.00
CA LEU A 87 10.40 -2.01 11.02
C LEU A 87 11.39 -1.05 10.34
N LYS A 88 11.00 -0.50 9.18
CA LYS A 88 11.81 0.48 8.46
C LYS A 88 12.10 1.69 9.35
N LEU A 89 11.06 2.23 9.99
CA LEU A 89 11.18 3.36 10.91
C LEU A 89 12.10 3.05 12.08
N CYS A 90 11.98 1.85 12.67
CA CYS A 90 12.86 1.44 13.76
C CYS A 90 14.33 1.39 13.32
N ILE A 91 14.64 0.80 12.15
CA ILE A 91 16.02 0.73 11.63
C ILE A 91 16.57 2.14 11.34
N ASP A 92 15.75 3.00 10.71
CA ASP A 92 16.13 4.37 10.40
C ASP A 92 16.47 5.15 11.69
N GLU A 93 15.62 5.10 12.72
CA GLU A 93 15.88 5.81 13.98
C GLU A 93 17.02 5.17 14.80
N ALA A 94 17.16 3.84 14.80
CA ALA A 94 18.23 3.14 15.50
C ALA A 94 19.63 3.44 14.93
N THR A 95 19.72 3.92 13.68
CA THR A 95 21.00 4.18 12.99
C THR A 95 21.23 5.65 12.63
N LYS A 96 20.26 6.51 12.93
CA LYS A 96 20.24 7.93 12.59
C LYS A 96 21.41 8.67 13.22
N GLY A 97 22.25 9.28 12.38
CA GLY A 97 23.41 10.06 12.83
C GLY A 97 24.51 9.24 13.54
N LEU A 98 24.42 7.90 13.54
CA LEU A 98 25.38 7.03 14.20
C LEU A 98 26.29 6.36 13.16
N ASP A 99 27.44 6.95 12.88
CA ASP A 99 28.40 6.38 11.91
C ASP A 99 29.07 5.10 12.43
N SER A 100 29.12 4.90 13.74
CA SER A 100 29.59 3.65 14.36
C SER A 100 28.80 2.43 13.89
N THR A 101 27.54 2.60 13.45
CA THR A 101 26.70 1.51 12.96
C THR A 101 26.94 1.16 11.49
N ASN A 102 27.73 1.94 10.74
CA ASN A 102 27.83 1.81 9.28
C ASN A 102 28.27 0.43 8.80
N ASN A 103 29.08 -0.28 9.59
CA ASN A 103 29.59 -1.62 9.27
C ASN A 103 28.69 -2.76 9.79
N GLU A 104 27.64 -2.45 10.53
CA GLU A 104 26.65 -3.42 10.97
C GLU A 104 25.82 -3.93 9.80
N ALA A 105 25.41 -5.19 9.86
CA ALA A 105 24.52 -5.75 8.87
C ALA A 105 23.09 -5.22 9.08
N VAL A 106 22.40 -4.89 8.00
CA VAL A 106 20.98 -4.49 8.03
C VAL A 106 20.14 -5.53 8.75
N SER A 107 20.37 -6.81 8.46
CA SER A 107 19.67 -7.93 9.09
C SER A 107 19.85 -7.98 10.61
N THR A 108 21.01 -7.58 11.13
CA THR A 108 21.28 -7.56 12.58
C THR A 108 20.44 -6.49 13.26
N ILE A 109 20.45 -5.26 12.71
CA ILE A 109 19.65 -4.16 13.26
C ILE A 109 18.15 -4.45 13.10
N ALA A 110 17.75 -5.03 11.97
CA ALA A 110 16.37 -5.46 11.74
C ALA A 110 15.92 -6.46 12.82
N ALA A 111 16.71 -7.49 13.12
CA ALA A 111 16.38 -8.46 14.16
C ALA A 111 16.21 -7.82 15.55
N LEU A 112 17.06 -6.84 15.91
CA LEU A 112 16.92 -6.10 17.17
C LEU A 112 15.60 -5.30 17.20
N CYS A 113 15.27 -4.63 16.10
CA CYS A 113 14.02 -3.89 15.95
C CYS A 113 12.79 -4.80 16.04
N ILE A 114 12.79 -5.93 15.35
CA ILE A 114 11.74 -6.95 15.40
C ILE A 114 11.49 -7.36 16.86
N LYS A 115 12.58 -7.64 17.59
CA LYS A 115 12.47 -8.02 19.00
C LYS A 115 11.93 -6.90 19.88
N GLN A 116 12.33 -5.65 19.64
CA GLN A 116 11.81 -4.47 20.36
C GLN A 116 10.33 -4.21 20.08
N MET A 117 9.88 -4.52 18.85
CA MET A 117 8.49 -4.39 18.42
C MET A 117 7.60 -5.56 18.89
N GLU A 118 8.16 -6.51 19.64
CA GLU A 118 7.48 -7.68 20.20
C GLU A 118 6.92 -8.66 19.16
N TYR A 119 7.63 -8.79 18.03
CA TYR A 119 7.39 -9.83 17.03
C TYR A 119 8.36 -11.02 17.19
#